data_AF-A0A7J4Q475-F1
#
_entry.id   AF-A0A7J4Q475-F1
#
_cell.length_a   1.000
_cell.length_b   1.000
_cell.length_c   1.000
_cell.angle_alpha   90.00
_cell.angle_beta   90.00
_cell.angle_gamma   90.00
#
_symmetry.space_group_name_H-M   'P 1'
#
loop_
_entity.id
_entity.type
_entity.pdbx_description
1 polymer ?
#
loop_
_entity_poly.entity_id
_entity_poly.type
_entity_poly.pdbx_seq_one_letter_code
_entity_poly.pdbx_strand_id
1 'polypeptide(L)'
;MERIPISHQLSPSSWNRFEECPRKYWLSRQRLPRRASMPASLGNAIHNSMEEICNLDVTDRDDLETEWLSKSMKEILDKHWKIEK
;
A
#
# COMPACT_ATOMS: atom_id res chain seq x y z
N MET A 1 11.10 -40.15 -2.51
CA MET A 1 10.22 -38.97 -2.35
C MET A 1 11.14 -37.77 -2.16
N GLU A 2 11.45 -37.06 -3.24
CA GLU A 2 12.34 -35.89 -3.21
C GLU A 2 11.66 -34.74 -2.46
N ARG A 3 12.32 -34.19 -1.45
CA ARG A 3 11.84 -32.97 -0.79
C ARG A 3 12.09 -31.81 -1.74
N ILE A 4 11.03 -31.25 -2.31
CA ILE A 4 11.10 -29.98 -3.04
C ILE A 4 11.69 -28.95 -2.05
N PRO A 5 12.83 -28.31 -2.35
CA PRO A 5 13.37 -27.29 -1.48
C PRO A 5 12.33 -26.18 -1.38
N ILE A 6 11.96 -25.83 -0.15
CA ILE A 6 11.10 -24.67 0.10
C ILE A 6 11.90 -23.45 -0.36
N SER A 7 11.62 -22.99 -1.57
CA SER A 7 12.14 -21.73 -2.08
C SER A 7 11.69 -20.63 -1.13
N HIS A 8 12.65 -20.04 -0.40
CA HIS A 8 12.37 -18.87 0.41
C HIS A 8 11.98 -17.72 -0.53
N GLN A 9 10.69 -17.43 -0.62
CA GLN A 9 10.20 -16.26 -1.33
C GLN A 9 10.49 -15.01 -0.50
N LEU A 10 11.43 -14.20 -0.96
CA LEU A 10 11.74 -12.88 -0.40
C LEU A 10 11.19 -11.81 -1.34
N SER A 11 10.50 -10.82 -0.79
CA SER A 11 10.17 -9.62 -1.55
C SER A 11 11.45 -8.86 -1.89
N PRO A 12 11.49 -8.08 -2.99
CA PRO A 12 12.63 -7.21 -3.29
C PRO A 12 13.00 -6.28 -2.11
N SER A 13 12.00 -5.72 -1.42
CA SER A 13 12.22 -4.89 -0.23
C SER A 13 12.81 -5.65 0.97
N SER A 14 12.55 -6.96 1.08
CA SER A 14 13.16 -7.82 2.10
C SER A 14 14.62 -8.11 1.78
N TRP A 15 14.92 -8.34 0.48
CA TRP A 15 16.29 -8.53 0.00
C TRP A 15 17.15 -7.28 0.21
N ASN A 16 16.65 -6.10 -0.19
CA ASN A 16 17.36 -4.83 0.01
C ASN A 16 17.70 -4.59 1.50
N ARG A 17 16.79 -4.97 2.41
CA ARG A 17 17.03 -4.84 3.86
C ARG A 17 18.08 -5.84 4.37
N PHE A 18 18.18 -7.02 3.76
CA PHE A 18 19.24 -8.00 4.06
C PHE A 18 20.60 -7.50 3.58
N GLU A 19 20.68 -6.99 2.35
CA GLU A 19 21.89 -6.39 1.78
C GLU A 19 22.38 -5.20 2.61
N GLU A 20 21.46 -4.33 3.07
CA GLU A 20 21.79 -3.21 3.94
C GLU A 20 22.37 -3.68 5.29
N CYS A 21 21.69 -4.63 5.96
CA CYS A 21 22.14 -5.20 7.22
C CYS A 21 21.40 -6.52 7.54
N PRO A 22 22.10 -7.67 7.60
CA PRO A 22 21.48 -8.96 7.91
C PRO A 22 20.73 -8.97 9.26
N ARG A 23 21.25 -8.27 10.28
CA ARG A 23 20.58 -8.14 11.58
C ARG A 23 19.26 -7.37 11.49
N LYS A 24 19.20 -6.32 10.66
CA LYS A 24 17.97 -5.53 10.43
C LYS A 24 16.90 -6.37 9.74
N TYR A 25 17.30 -7.19 8.77
CA TYR A 25 16.42 -8.19 8.14
C TYR A 25 15.90 -9.19 9.18
N TRP A 26 16.78 -9.83 9.95
CA TRP A 26 16.38 -10.82 10.96
C TRP A 26 15.41 -10.25 12.00
N LEU A 27 15.68 -9.05 12.53
CA LEU A 27 14.79 -8.35 13.47
C LEU A 27 13.42 -8.03 12.86
N SER A 28 13.37 -7.71 11.56
CA SER A 28 12.10 -7.41 10.88
C SER A 28 11.16 -8.61 10.81
N ARG A 29 11.68 -9.84 10.88
CA ARG A 29 10.92 -11.09 10.87
C ARG A 29 10.36 -11.48 12.25
N GLN A 30 10.82 -10.83 13.32
CA GLN A 30 10.39 -11.13 14.70
C GLN A 30 9.04 -10.50 15.08
N ARG A 31 8.36 -9.82 14.14
CA ARG A 31 7.05 -9.16 14.36
C ARG A 31 7.01 -8.24 15.59
N LEU A 32 8.13 -7.58 15.89
CA LEU A 32 8.20 -6.59 16.95
C LEU A 32 7.15 -5.49 16.71
N PRO A 33 6.56 -4.90 17.78
CA PRO A 33 5.63 -3.79 17.63
C PRO A 33 6.25 -2.68 16.77
N ARG A 34 5.56 -2.34 15.68
CA ARG A 34 5.98 -1.32 14.74
C ARG A 34 4.84 -0.35 14.56
N ARG A 35 5.07 0.92 14.90
CA ARG A 35 4.21 2.00 14.45
C ARG A 35 4.64 2.35 13.03
N ALA A 36 3.70 2.38 12.09
CA ALA A 36 3.97 2.94 10.77
C ALA A 36 4.46 4.38 10.95
N SER A 37 5.51 4.76 10.22
CA SER A 37 5.98 6.14 10.24
C SER A 37 4.99 7.01 9.46
N MET A 38 4.89 8.30 9.80
CA MET A 38 4.02 9.24 9.08
C MET A 38 4.21 9.19 7.55
N PRO A 39 5.43 9.09 6.99
CA PRO A 39 5.61 8.95 5.54
C PRO A 39 5.06 7.65 4.97
N ALA A 40 5.19 6.52 5.69
CA ALA A 40 4.66 5.24 5.23
C ALA A 40 3.12 5.26 5.22
N SER A 41 2.51 5.80 6.27
CA SER A 41 1.05 5.99 6.36
C SER A 41 0.52 6.92 5.27
N LEU A 42 1.20 8.04 5.00
CA LEU A 42 0.83 8.94 3.91
C LEU A 42 0.94 8.25 2.54
N GLY A 43 2.02 7.48 2.32
CA GLY A 43 2.20 6.72 1.08
C GLY A 43 1.08 5.70 0.86
N ASN A 44 0.72 4.94 1.89
CA ASN A 44 -0.40 4.01 1.83
C ASN A 44 -1.73 4.70 1.52
N ALA A 45 -2.02 5.83 2.17
CA ALA A 45 -3.24 6.59 1.92
C ALA A 45 -3.35 7.00 0.44
N ILE A 46 -2.25 7.48 -0.15
CA ILE A 46 -2.21 7.87 -1.56
C ILE A 46 -2.37 6.67 -2.49
N HIS A 47 -1.62 5.58 -2.26
CA HIS A 47 -1.68 4.39 -3.11
C HIS A 47 -3.07 3.76 -3.13
N ASN A 48 -3.69 3.57 -1.97
CA ASN A 48 -5.02 2.99 -1.85
C ASN A 48 -6.08 3.91 -2.46
N SER A 49 -5.93 5.23 -2.30
CA SER A 49 -6.81 6.20 -2.94
C SER A 49 -6.75 6.11 -4.45
N MET A 50 -5.53 6.03 -5.01
CA MET A 50 -5.34 5.94 -6.45
C MET A 50 -5.92 4.63 -7.01
N GLU A 51 -5.73 3.51 -6.30
CA GLU A 51 -6.33 2.23 -6.68
C GLU A 51 -7.86 2.31 -6.70
N GLU A 52 -8.49 2.95 -5.70
CA GLU A 52 -9.95 3.13 -5.67
C GLU A 52 -10.44 4.06 -6.78
N ILE A 53 -9.76 5.19 -7.01
CA ILE A 53 -10.10 6.15 -8.08
C ILE A 53 -10.05 5.47 -9.46
N CYS A 54 -9.00 4.67 -9.72
CA CYS A 54 -8.85 3.94 -10.98
C CYS A 54 -9.91 2.86 -11.20
N ASN A 55 -10.56 2.40 -10.14
CA ASN A 55 -11.62 1.39 -10.18
C ASN A 55 -13.02 1.99 -9.99
N LEU A 56 -13.17 3.33 -10.07
CA LEU A 56 -14.48 3.96 -10.00
C LEU A 56 -15.33 3.50 -11.19
N ASP A 57 -16.55 3.07 -10.86
CA ASP A 57 -17.57 2.86 -11.87
C ASP A 57 -18.11 4.21 -12.34
N VAL A 58 -18.13 4.39 -13.66
CA VAL A 58 -18.53 5.63 -14.33
C VAL A 58 -19.60 5.38 -15.40
N THR A 59 -20.13 4.17 -15.51
CA THR A 59 -21.10 3.82 -16.58
C THR A 59 -22.39 4.64 -16.51
N ASP A 60 -22.78 5.05 -15.30
CA ASP A 60 -24.04 5.79 -15.05
C ASP A 60 -23.84 7.31 -15.00
N ARG A 61 -22.65 7.83 -15.35
CA ARG A 61 -22.35 9.25 -15.33
C ARG A 61 -22.73 9.93 -16.65
N ASP A 62 -23.27 11.14 -16.55
CA ASP A 62 -23.58 11.99 -17.70
C ASP A 62 -22.30 12.65 -18.25
N ASP A 63 -22.17 12.71 -19.57
CA ASP A 63 -21.06 13.34 -20.28
C ASP A 63 -20.92 14.84 -19.95
N LEU A 64 -22.01 15.48 -19.54
CA LEU A 64 -22.04 16.89 -19.13
C LEU A 64 -21.73 17.11 -17.65
N GLU A 65 -21.62 16.04 -16.85
CA GLU A 65 -21.29 16.16 -15.43
C GLU A 65 -19.84 16.61 -15.26
N THR A 66 -19.64 17.73 -14.58
CA THR A 66 -18.32 18.30 -14.31
C THR A 66 -18.01 18.26 -12.81
N GLU A 67 -16.75 18.47 -12.44
CA GLU A 67 -16.23 18.49 -11.06
C GLU A 67 -16.31 17.19 -10.25
N TRP A 68 -17.07 16.19 -10.72
CA TRP A 68 -17.29 14.95 -10.00
C TRP A 68 -16.00 14.22 -9.64
N LEU A 69 -15.03 14.19 -10.56
CA LEU A 69 -13.78 13.47 -10.36
C LEU A 69 -12.99 14.09 -9.21
N SER A 70 -12.83 15.41 -9.21
CA SER A 70 -12.11 16.14 -8.15
C SER A 70 -12.78 15.97 -6.79
N LYS A 71 -14.12 15.97 -6.75
CA LYS A 71 -14.89 15.74 -5.52
C LYS A 71 -14.69 14.30 -5.01
N SER A 72 -14.87 13.30 -5.87
CA SER A 72 -14.68 11.89 -5.52
C SER A 72 -13.23 11.61 -5.09
N MET A 73 -12.23 12.14 -5.79
CA MET A 73 -10.82 12.02 -5.41
C MET A 73 -10.55 12.53 -4.00
N LYS A 74 -11.11 13.70 -3.65
CA LYS A 74 -10.97 14.27 -2.30
C LYS A 74 -11.65 13.40 -1.25
N GLU A 75 -12.88 12.96 -1.50
CA GLU A 75 -13.64 12.11 -0.58
C GLU A 75 -12.91 10.77 -0.32
N ILE A 76 -12.38 10.15 -1.38
CA ILE A 76 -11.60 8.92 -1.31
C ILE A 76 -10.30 9.14 -0.52
N LEU A 77 -9.57 10.22 -0.80
CA LEU A 77 -8.34 10.53 -0.08
C LEU A 77 -8.58 10.81 1.40
N ASP A 78 -9.61 11.58 1.73
CA ASP A 78 -9.98 11.87 3.12
C ASP A 78 -10.39 10.59 3.87
N LYS A 79 -11.08 9.66 3.18
CA LYS A 79 -11.42 8.34 3.69
C LYS A 79 -10.16 7.52 4.00
N HIS A 80 -9.24 7.36 3.04
CA HIS A 80 -8.00 6.59 3.24
C HIS A 80 -7.07 7.22 4.27
N TRP A 81 -7.01 8.55 4.33
CA TRP A 81 -6.24 9.24 5.37
C TRP A 81 -6.77 8.97 6.78
N LYS A 82 -8.09 8.91 6.97
CA LYS A 82 -8.69 8.56 8.27
C LYS A 82 -8.41 7.12 8.70
N ILE A 83 -8.17 6.20 7.76
CA ILE A 83 -7.81 4.81 8.06
C ILE A 83 -6.36 4.70 8.53
N GLU A 84 -5.47 5.50 7.92
CA GLU A 84 -4.03 5.49 8.24
C GLU A 84 -3.65 6.32 9.48
N LYS A 85 -4.54 7.23 9.93
CA LYS A 85 -4.33 8.12 11.08
C LYS A 85 -4.79 7.50 12.40
#